data_AF-A0A0X1TJK2-F1
#
_entry.id   AF-A0A0X1TJK2-F1
#
_cell.length_a   1.000
_cell.length_b   1.000
_cell.length_c   1.000
_cell.angle_alpha   90.00
_cell.angle_beta   90.00
_cell.angle_gamma   90.00
#
_symmetry.space_group_name_H-M   'P 1'
#
loop_
_entity.id
_entity.type
_entity.pdbx_description
1 polymer ?
#
loop_
_entity_poly.entity_id
_entity_poly.type
_entity_poly.pdbx_seq_one_letter_code
_entity_poly.pdbx_strand_id
1 'polypeptide(L)'
;MNFGIIFKKIKSMELEIDQLNKKISSHEGRINNLLCQVSQKENVLNERTIQVTKDITQQIRDKEFFKEKRYSNDDLLLEYKRFESYLLNNLLGTYDLNYLSDLKQFIIENRYSIENFYNRKRIGINFNSDILLTQLNEIINSFRALHSGAKAEEDTRVVIATFDHKVKYLVNHRCCARKTQDENVIYAENDIIIVCKKGIFTLEIKNSSSDLEITSNGDLVRIKSGKRENIVEQCLRHVNITQRVLEEELEETYPQVKDIVVEPIIIIANNAIELKNNCKRVPVLIKSEIQDYILSTYQPKRILTEDEVNLYFDTLKLRQEEPAKFKHSVNVDILNSQLPLLIYYMNLRGNLNVETQKILGEIQEIKKNIQKEENILNTYKRDLNLRNNELLNLTTQRNKILNSIIFGVDVLKSVIKNKVSIASLVIFLVVKIIISGVDVLSKFQSEKLLDELAYLRQSEILDNPISLEAYEHENLELTKIKTEITNTNNFLTNKLDSIRLNDVMFMPETKWTGTGVIDGKEITAEIIFENSKAIFSFETEGENVGSFSLIPTVDKTSGYIKLLAMEWINPSTDFYMFDLVGLENQGMMFLIAVRDAFRDFENNGEFKFIKE
;
A
#
# COMPACT_ATOMS: atom_id res chain seq x y z
N MET A 1 28.83 -67.28 7.40
CA MET A 1 29.62 -66.08 7.01
C MET A 1 28.81 -64.77 6.99
N ASN A 2 27.48 -64.76 6.72
CA ASN A 2 26.71 -63.52 6.52
C ASN A 2 26.36 -62.69 7.77
N PHE A 3 26.28 -63.30 8.96
CA PHE A 3 25.86 -62.59 10.19
C PHE A 3 26.87 -61.51 10.64
N GLY A 4 28.18 -61.78 10.50
CA GLY A 4 29.23 -60.82 10.85
C GLY A 4 29.30 -59.61 9.91
N ILE A 5 28.84 -59.76 8.66
CA ILE A 5 28.79 -58.67 7.67
C ILE A 5 27.69 -57.67 8.04
N ILE A 6 26.50 -58.16 8.41
CA ILE A 6 25.37 -57.31 8.83
C ILE A 6 25.72 -56.52 10.10
N PHE A 7 26.35 -57.15 11.09
CA PHE A 7 26.80 -56.45 12.30
C PHE A 7 27.84 -55.35 12.02
N LYS A 8 28.80 -55.60 11.12
CA LYS A 8 29.77 -54.58 10.70
C LYS A 8 29.10 -53.42 9.96
N LYS A 9 28.13 -53.70 9.08
CA LYS A 9 27.35 -52.65 8.38
C LYS A 9 26.51 -51.82 9.34
N ILE A 10 25.81 -52.43 10.30
CA ILE A 10 25.04 -51.73 11.34
C ILE A 10 25.95 -50.77 12.11
N LYS A 11 27.09 -51.26 12.62
CA LYS A 11 28.03 -50.43 13.39
C LYS A 11 28.62 -49.27 12.57
N SER A 12 28.90 -49.50 11.28
CA SER A 12 29.34 -48.44 10.36
C SER A 12 28.26 -47.38 10.16
N MET A 13 27.00 -47.79 10.05
CA MET A 13 25.88 -46.90 9.84
C MET A 13 25.53 -46.07 11.08
N GLU A 14 25.62 -46.66 12.27
CA GLU A 14 25.51 -45.94 13.54
C GLU A 14 26.56 -44.83 13.64
N LEU A 15 27.81 -45.10 13.22
CA LEU A 15 28.86 -44.08 13.17
C LEU A 15 28.57 -42.96 12.15
N GLU A 16 28.03 -43.29 10.98
CA GLU A 16 27.61 -42.29 9.98
C GLU A 16 26.46 -41.41 10.50
N ILE A 17 25.48 -42.01 11.18
CA ILE A 17 24.37 -41.30 11.83
C ILE A 17 24.88 -40.36 12.92
N ASP A 18 25.81 -40.80 13.76
CA ASP A 18 26.43 -39.95 14.78
C ASP A 18 27.18 -38.76 14.17
N GLN A 19 27.87 -38.97 13.05
CA GLN A 19 28.53 -37.89 12.31
C GLN A 19 27.53 -36.90 11.71
N LEU A 20 26.42 -37.39 11.14
CA LEU A 20 25.35 -36.55 10.61
C LEU A 20 24.67 -35.73 11.71
N ASN A 21 24.37 -36.34 12.86
CA ASN A 21 23.81 -35.64 14.02
C ASN A 21 24.72 -34.51 14.52
N LYS A 22 26.04 -34.74 14.55
CA LYS A 22 27.02 -33.68 14.89
C LYS A 22 27.02 -32.54 13.88
N LYS A 23 26.92 -32.83 12.58
CA LYS A 23 26.82 -31.81 11.53
C LYS A 23 25.52 -31.01 11.66
N ILE A 24 24.38 -31.69 11.82
CA ILE A 24 23.07 -31.06 12.02
C ILE A 24 23.11 -30.10 13.21
N SER A 25 23.58 -30.57 14.37
CA SER A 25 23.69 -29.75 15.58
C SER A 25 24.62 -28.53 15.37
N SER A 26 25.72 -28.70 14.64
CA SER A 26 26.62 -27.60 14.30
C SER A 26 25.95 -26.53 13.42
N HIS A 27 25.20 -26.94 12.39
CA HIS A 27 24.49 -26.03 11.49
C HIS A 27 23.32 -25.32 12.19
N GLU A 28 22.56 -26.03 13.03
CA GLU A 28 21.52 -25.41 13.87
C GLU A 28 22.11 -24.35 14.81
N GLY A 29 23.29 -24.63 15.41
CA GLY A 29 24.02 -23.66 16.20
C GLY A 29 24.44 -22.41 15.42
N ARG A 30 24.87 -22.57 14.17
CA ARG A 30 25.21 -21.44 13.28
C ARG A 30 23.99 -20.61 12.91
N ILE A 31 22.88 -21.25 12.54
CA ILE A 31 21.61 -20.56 12.22
C ILE A 31 21.14 -19.74 13.42
N ASN A 32 21.15 -20.33 14.63
CA ASN A 32 20.75 -19.62 15.85
C ASN A 32 21.65 -18.40 16.14
N ASN A 33 22.96 -18.51 15.90
CA ASN A 33 23.89 -17.39 16.04
C ASN A 33 23.58 -16.28 15.01
N LEU A 34 23.36 -16.64 13.74
CA LEU A 34 23.01 -15.67 12.69
C LEU A 34 21.66 -14.99 12.98
N LEU A 35 20.65 -15.72 13.47
CA LEU A 35 19.37 -15.15 13.89
C LEU A 35 19.55 -14.16 15.05
N CYS A 36 20.41 -14.46 16.02
CA CYS A 36 20.76 -13.54 17.10
C CYS A 36 21.40 -12.24 16.56
N GLN A 37 22.32 -12.36 15.59
CA GLN A 37 22.94 -11.19 14.95
C GLN A 37 21.93 -10.33 14.18
N VAL A 38 20.97 -10.94 13.47
CA VAL A 38 19.87 -10.21 12.83
C VAL A 38 19.08 -9.43 13.88
N SER A 39 18.68 -10.08 14.97
CA SER A 39 17.90 -9.44 16.04
C SER A 39 18.64 -8.27 16.67
N GLN A 40 19.95 -8.40 16.94
CA GLN A 40 20.77 -7.31 17.48
C GLN A 40 20.82 -6.11 16.52
N LYS A 41 21.04 -6.35 15.22
CA LYS A 41 21.08 -5.26 14.22
C LYS A 41 19.70 -4.62 14.00
N GLU A 42 18.62 -5.41 14.04
CA GLU A 42 17.25 -4.89 13.98
C GLU A 42 16.93 -4.02 15.22
N ASN A 43 17.43 -4.37 16.40
CA ASN A 43 17.30 -3.52 17.60
C ASN A 43 18.05 -2.19 17.45
N VAL A 44 19.29 -2.20 16.97
CA VAL A 44 20.05 -0.95 16.70
C VAL A 44 19.31 -0.06 15.70
N LEU A 45 18.72 -0.66 14.66
CA LEU A 45 17.91 0.07 13.68
C LEU A 45 16.65 0.67 14.32
N ASN A 46 15.97 -0.07 15.19
CA ASN A 46 14.78 0.40 15.89
C ASN A 46 15.10 1.56 16.86
N GLU A 47 16.17 1.46 17.64
CA GLU A 47 16.61 2.55 18.53
C GLU A 47 16.93 3.82 17.75
N ARG A 48 17.64 3.68 16.62
CA ARG A 48 17.93 4.81 15.73
C ARG A 48 16.66 5.39 15.10
N THR A 49 15.72 4.54 14.71
CA THR A 49 14.41 4.96 14.19
C THR A 49 13.69 5.83 15.21
N ILE A 50 13.64 5.38 16.47
CA ILE A 50 13.01 6.11 17.56
C ILE A 50 13.71 7.46 17.78
N GLN A 51 15.04 7.49 17.77
CA GLN A 51 15.80 8.72 17.98
C GLN A 51 15.57 9.73 16.85
N VAL A 52 15.74 9.33 15.59
CA VAL A 52 15.52 10.23 14.44
C VAL A 52 14.08 10.73 14.41
N THR A 53 13.11 9.85 14.68
CA THR A 53 11.70 10.25 14.76
C THR A 53 11.48 11.27 15.87
N LYS A 54 12.09 11.11 17.04
CA LYS A 54 12.01 12.11 18.13
C LYS A 54 12.61 13.44 17.69
N ASP A 55 13.76 13.42 17.01
CA ASP A 55 14.43 14.63 16.54
C ASP A 55 13.55 15.38 15.53
N ILE A 56 12.98 14.69 14.54
CA ILE A 56 12.04 15.27 13.56
C ILE A 56 10.77 15.78 14.28
N THR A 57 10.24 15.00 15.23
CA THR A 57 9.06 15.41 16.01
C THR A 57 9.33 16.71 16.76
N GLN A 58 10.50 16.84 17.38
CA GLN A 58 10.90 18.05 18.08
C GLN A 58 11.03 19.21 17.09
N GLN A 59 11.67 19.01 15.94
CA GLN A 59 11.78 20.04 14.89
C GLN A 59 10.41 20.55 14.41
N ILE A 60 9.42 19.67 14.24
CA ILE A 60 8.06 20.08 13.84
C ILE A 60 7.37 20.84 14.97
N ARG A 61 7.50 20.37 16.23
CA ARG A 61 6.92 21.03 17.40
C ARG A 61 7.51 22.43 17.61
N ASP A 62 8.81 22.60 17.43
CA ASP A 62 9.52 23.87 17.60
C ASP A 62 9.09 24.95 16.60
N LYS A 63 8.47 24.56 15.47
CA LYS A 63 7.90 25.53 14.51
C LYS A 63 6.58 26.13 14.97
N GLU A 64 5.96 25.53 16.00
CA GLU A 64 4.69 25.96 16.57
C GLU A 64 3.61 26.18 15.51
N PHE A 65 3.42 25.20 14.62
CA PHE A 65 2.36 25.28 13.62
C PHE A 65 0.98 25.24 14.27
N PHE A 66 0.08 26.08 13.77
CA PHE A 66 -1.30 26.19 14.23
C PHE A 66 -1.41 26.42 15.76
N LYS A 67 -0.51 27.26 16.31
CA LYS A 67 -0.46 27.58 17.74
C LYS A 67 -1.71 28.28 18.26
N GLU A 68 -2.24 29.25 17.51
CA GLU A 68 -3.47 29.93 17.90
C GLU A 68 -4.69 29.04 17.71
N LYS A 69 -5.63 29.07 18.65
CA LYS A 69 -6.91 28.35 18.51
C LYS A 69 -7.82 28.97 17.46
N ARG A 70 -7.60 30.25 17.13
CA ARG A 70 -8.44 31.02 16.21
C ARG A 70 -7.56 31.96 15.41
N TYR A 71 -7.76 32.00 14.10
CA TYR A 71 -7.02 32.86 13.16
C TYR A 71 -8.00 33.74 12.38
N SER A 72 -7.53 34.91 11.95
CA SER A 72 -8.18 35.58 10.81
C SER A 72 -7.97 34.75 9.53
N ASN A 73 -8.76 35.01 8.49
CA ASN A 73 -8.60 34.30 7.22
C ASN A 73 -7.19 34.51 6.62
N ASP A 74 -6.68 35.73 6.70
CA ASP A 74 -5.35 36.09 6.19
C ASP A 74 -4.22 35.42 6.98
N ASP A 75 -4.30 35.46 8.32
CA ASP A 75 -3.31 34.80 9.18
C ASP A 75 -3.29 33.28 8.96
N LEU A 76 -4.47 32.67 8.80
CA LEU A 76 -4.58 31.23 8.56
C LEU A 76 -4.02 30.85 7.18
N LEU A 77 -4.25 31.67 6.16
CA LEU A 77 -3.70 31.47 4.82
C LEU A 77 -2.17 31.55 4.84
N LEU A 78 -1.60 32.51 5.59
CA LEU A 78 -0.15 32.61 5.82
C LEU A 78 0.38 31.40 6.58
N GLU A 79 -0.35 30.93 7.59
CA GLU A 79 0.02 29.77 8.38
C GLU A 79 0.06 28.48 7.53
N TYR A 80 -0.91 28.29 6.64
CA TYR A 80 -0.90 27.18 5.67
C TYR A 80 0.29 27.26 4.71
N LYS A 81 0.60 28.45 4.17
CA LYS A 81 1.78 28.65 3.30
C LYS A 81 3.08 28.37 4.05
N ARG A 82 3.18 28.81 5.31
CA ARG A 82 4.33 28.56 6.19
C ARG A 82 4.52 27.06 6.41
N PHE A 83 3.44 26.34 6.68
CA PHE A 83 3.44 24.88 6.85
C PHE A 83 3.82 24.12 5.57
N GLU A 84 3.18 24.42 4.44
CA GLU A 84 3.49 23.80 3.14
C GLU A 84 4.95 24.04 2.74
N SER A 85 5.40 25.30 2.79
CA SER A 85 6.77 25.68 2.44
C SER A 85 7.79 24.99 3.34
N TYR A 86 7.48 24.84 4.63
CA TYR A 86 8.38 24.15 5.55
C TYR A 86 8.50 22.67 5.21
N LEU A 87 7.38 21.98 4.99
CA LEU A 87 7.39 20.57 4.66
C LEU A 87 8.11 20.28 3.35
N LEU A 88 7.72 20.95 2.28
CA LEU A 88 8.24 20.68 0.94
C LEU A 88 9.72 21.04 0.82
N ASN A 89 10.11 22.24 1.28
CA ASN A 89 11.48 22.72 1.08
C ASN A 89 12.49 22.17 2.09
N ASN A 90 12.07 21.93 3.34
CA ASN A 90 13.02 21.63 4.42
C ASN A 90 12.97 20.18 4.90
N LEU A 91 11.86 19.47 4.67
CA LEU A 91 11.66 18.13 5.24
C LEU A 91 11.46 17.02 4.22
N LEU A 92 11.10 17.34 2.96
CA LEU A 92 10.71 16.34 1.95
C LEU A 92 11.57 16.35 0.67
N GLY A 93 12.70 17.08 0.67
CA GLY A 93 13.48 17.50 -0.50
C GLY A 93 14.06 16.42 -1.44
N THR A 94 13.73 15.14 -1.27
CA THR A 94 14.09 14.04 -2.18
C THR A 94 12.98 13.61 -3.14
N TYR A 95 11.74 14.03 -2.87
CA TYR A 95 10.60 13.74 -3.72
C TYR A 95 10.23 15.05 -4.41
N ASP A 96 10.09 15.03 -5.75
CA ASP A 96 9.70 16.19 -6.57
C ASP A 96 8.23 16.59 -6.28
N LEU A 97 7.98 16.98 -5.03
CA LEU A 97 6.70 17.38 -4.48
C LEU A 97 6.67 18.89 -4.51
N ASN A 98 5.76 19.42 -5.32
CA ASN A 98 5.61 20.84 -5.51
C ASN A 98 4.49 21.41 -4.63
N TYR A 99 3.55 20.55 -4.18
CA TYR A 99 2.41 20.93 -3.35
C TYR A 99 2.05 19.87 -2.30
N LEU A 100 1.31 20.26 -1.25
CA LEU A 100 0.74 19.30 -0.28
C LEU A 100 -0.17 18.24 -0.94
N SER A 101 -0.74 18.57 -2.11
CA SER A 101 -1.55 17.63 -2.89
C SER A 101 -0.70 16.47 -3.44
N ASP A 102 0.55 16.74 -3.81
CA ASP A 102 1.48 15.71 -4.30
C ASP A 102 1.90 14.80 -3.14
N LEU A 103 2.13 15.38 -1.95
CA LEU A 103 2.38 14.61 -0.73
C LEU A 103 1.21 13.67 -0.40
N LYS A 104 -0.04 14.17 -0.49
CA LYS A 104 -1.23 13.35 -0.31
C LYS A 104 -1.24 12.19 -1.30
N GLN A 105 -1.03 12.47 -2.58
CA GLN A 105 -1.03 11.45 -3.64
C GLN A 105 0.06 10.39 -3.40
N PHE A 106 1.26 10.84 -3.02
CA PHE A 106 2.36 9.95 -2.64
C PHE A 106 1.97 8.99 -1.51
N ILE A 107 1.31 9.48 -0.46
CA ILE A 107 0.87 8.63 0.67
C ILE A 107 -0.13 7.57 0.19
N ILE A 108 -1.06 7.94 -0.69
CA ILE A 108 -2.06 7.02 -1.24
C ILE A 108 -1.39 5.92 -2.06
N GLU A 109 -0.53 6.29 -3.02
CA GLU A 109 0.18 5.36 -3.89
C GLU A 109 1.13 4.42 -3.12
N ASN A 110 1.73 4.92 -2.04
CA ASN A 110 2.68 4.17 -1.23
C ASN A 110 2.07 3.57 0.04
N ARG A 111 0.74 3.64 0.22
CA ARG A 111 0.06 3.28 1.46
C ARG A 111 0.46 1.91 1.97
N TYR A 112 0.36 0.89 1.10
CA TYR A 112 0.73 -0.47 1.46
C TYR A 112 2.20 -0.57 1.89
N SER A 113 3.11 0.10 1.19
CA SER A 113 4.54 0.07 1.51
C SER A 113 4.84 0.75 2.85
N ILE A 114 4.19 1.88 3.13
CA ILE A 114 4.35 2.64 4.38
C ILE A 114 3.79 1.85 5.56
N GLU A 115 2.55 1.37 5.45
CA GLU A 115 1.91 0.60 6.52
C GLU A 115 2.66 -0.71 6.79
N ASN A 116 3.09 -1.44 5.75
CA ASN A 116 3.90 -2.64 5.95
C ASN A 116 5.25 -2.34 6.59
N PHE A 117 5.88 -1.21 6.27
CA PHE A 117 7.13 -0.82 6.90
C PHE A 117 6.97 -0.75 8.42
N TYR A 118 5.91 -0.09 8.91
CA TYR A 118 5.67 0.04 10.35
C TYR A 118 5.11 -1.23 11.00
N ASN A 119 4.20 -1.94 10.33
CA ASN A 119 3.56 -3.15 10.84
C ASN A 119 4.51 -4.36 10.90
N ARG A 120 5.32 -4.61 9.86
CA ARG A 120 6.22 -5.78 9.80
C ARG A 120 7.46 -5.64 10.68
N LYS A 121 7.95 -4.42 10.86
CA LYS A 121 9.16 -4.15 11.64
C LYS A 121 8.94 -4.23 13.15
N ARG A 122 7.70 -4.46 13.62
CA ARG A 122 7.32 -4.43 15.06
C ARG A 122 7.92 -3.21 15.78
N ILE A 123 7.97 -2.05 15.12
CA ILE A 123 8.64 -0.85 15.67
C ILE A 123 7.89 -0.34 16.92
N GLY A 124 6.73 -0.91 17.27
CA GLY A 124 5.93 -0.47 18.43
C GLY A 124 5.34 0.92 18.22
N ILE A 125 5.38 1.41 16.97
CA ILE A 125 4.88 2.72 16.59
C ILE A 125 3.67 2.51 15.67
N ASN A 126 2.54 3.12 16.05
CA ASN A 126 1.27 3.03 15.34
C ASN A 126 1.17 4.18 14.31
N PHE A 127 1.59 3.91 13.08
CA PHE A 127 1.34 4.81 11.95
C PHE A 127 -0.02 4.48 11.31
N ASN A 128 -0.85 5.50 11.10
CA ASN A 128 -2.14 5.37 10.44
C ASN A 128 -2.25 6.42 9.32
N SER A 129 -2.17 5.96 8.07
CA SER A 129 -2.24 6.84 6.91
C SER A 129 -3.60 7.50 6.76
N ASP A 130 -4.71 6.84 7.11
CA ASP A 130 -6.05 7.42 6.96
C ASP A 130 -6.25 8.64 7.84
N ILE A 131 -5.74 8.57 9.08
CA ILE A 131 -5.79 9.69 10.02
C ILE A 131 -4.98 10.88 9.48
N LEU A 132 -3.76 10.62 8.98
CA LEU A 132 -2.91 11.67 8.40
C LEU A 132 -3.52 12.25 7.12
N LEU A 133 -4.05 11.41 6.23
CA LEU A 133 -4.72 11.83 5.00
C LEU A 133 -5.95 12.68 5.29
N THR A 134 -6.72 12.35 6.33
CA THR A 134 -7.86 13.15 6.76
C THR A 134 -7.41 14.56 7.17
N GLN A 135 -6.38 14.67 7.99
CA GLN A 135 -5.84 15.97 8.40
C GLN A 135 -5.25 16.77 7.23
N LEU A 136 -4.52 16.11 6.32
CA LEU A 136 -4.01 16.76 5.11
C LEU A 136 -5.14 17.24 4.19
N ASN A 137 -6.22 16.45 4.04
CA ASN A 137 -7.39 16.84 3.26
C ASN A 137 -8.07 18.09 3.84
N GLU A 138 -8.24 18.17 5.16
CA GLU A 138 -8.80 19.35 5.82
C GLU A 138 -7.94 20.60 5.56
N ILE A 139 -6.62 20.48 5.68
CA ILE A 139 -5.67 21.56 5.41
C ILE A 139 -5.75 22.00 3.95
N ILE A 140 -5.65 21.06 3.00
CA ILE A 140 -5.65 21.34 1.56
C ILE A 140 -6.96 21.99 1.14
N ASN A 141 -8.10 21.47 1.58
CA ASN A 141 -9.41 22.01 1.23
C ASN A 141 -9.63 23.40 1.81
N SER A 142 -9.24 23.62 3.08
CA SER A 142 -9.33 24.94 3.71
C SER A 142 -8.42 25.95 3.05
N PHE A 143 -7.18 25.56 2.76
CA PHE A 143 -6.21 26.39 2.04
C PHE A 143 -6.72 26.79 0.66
N ARG A 144 -7.22 25.84 -0.13
CA ARG A 144 -7.78 26.12 -1.47
C ARG A 144 -8.97 27.07 -1.40
N ALA A 145 -9.88 26.88 -0.44
CA ALA A 145 -11.04 27.75 -0.28
C ALA A 145 -10.64 29.18 0.08
N LEU A 146 -9.74 29.36 1.06
CA LEU A 146 -9.23 30.66 1.47
C LEU A 146 -8.43 31.34 0.35
N HIS A 147 -7.53 30.59 -0.30
CA HIS A 147 -6.71 31.12 -1.40
C HIS A 147 -7.57 31.57 -2.59
N SER A 148 -8.59 30.78 -2.93
CA SER A 148 -9.55 31.10 -3.97
C SER A 148 -10.37 32.35 -3.64
N GLY A 149 -10.83 32.51 -2.39
CA GLY A 149 -11.51 33.71 -1.92
C GLY A 149 -10.63 34.95 -1.99
N ALA A 150 -9.45 34.88 -1.37
CA ALA A 150 -8.47 35.98 -1.34
C ALA A 150 -8.05 36.40 -2.76
N LYS A 151 -7.90 35.44 -3.70
CA LYS A 151 -7.59 35.77 -5.10
C LYS A 151 -8.74 36.49 -5.80
N ALA A 152 -9.98 36.10 -5.55
CA ALA A 152 -11.14 36.78 -6.11
C ALA A 152 -11.28 38.22 -5.60
N GLU A 153 -11.01 38.43 -4.31
CA GLU A 153 -10.95 39.76 -3.68
C GLU A 153 -9.82 40.60 -4.29
N GLU A 154 -8.62 40.02 -4.41
CA GLU A 154 -7.46 40.68 -5.02
C GLU A 154 -7.72 41.10 -6.47
N ASP A 155 -8.25 40.19 -7.30
CA ASP A 155 -8.57 40.50 -8.69
C ASP A 155 -9.60 41.64 -8.79
N THR A 156 -10.58 41.66 -7.88
CA THR A 156 -11.60 42.72 -7.82
C THR A 156 -10.97 44.05 -7.40
N ARG A 157 -10.05 44.02 -6.43
CA ARG A 157 -9.28 45.19 -6.00
C ARG A 157 -8.43 45.77 -7.13
N VAL A 158 -7.81 44.93 -7.96
CA VAL A 158 -7.07 45.37 -9.15
C VAL A 158 -7.99 46.13 -10.12
N VAL A 159 -9.24 45.68 -10.32
CA VAL A 159 -10.21 46.40 -11.14
C VAL A 159 -10.59 47.73 -10.51
N ILE A 160 -10.87 47.78 -9.21
CA ILE A 160 -11.21 49.03 -8.52
C ILE A 160 -10.05 50.03 -8.56
N ALA A 161 -8.81 49.55 -8.49
CA ALA A 161 -7.63 50.41 -8.60
C ALA A 161 -7.55 51.16 -9.96
N THR A 162 -8.18 50.64 -11.03
CA THR A 162 -8.23 51.35 -12.32
C THR A 162 -9.16 52.56 -12.30
N PHE A 163 -9.98 52.71 -11.26
CA PHE A 163 -10.87 53.87 -11.11
C PHE A 163 -10.06 55.12 -10.72
N ASP A 164 -8.79 54.94 -10.35
CA ASP A 164 -7.83 55.98 -10.01
C ASP A 164 -8.39 56.92 -8.92
N HIS A 165 -8.05 58.20 -8.96
CA HIS A 165 -8.52 59.24 -8.04
C HIS A 165 -10.05 59.44 -7.98
N LYS A 166 -10.86 58.72 -8.78
CA LYS A 166 -12.32 58.87 -8.77
C LYS A 166 -12.99 58.23 -7.56
N VAL A 167 -12.32 57.28 -6.91
CA VAL A 167 -12.85 56.57 -5.75
C VAL A 167 -11.79 56.38 -4.67
N LYS A 168 -12.25 56.26 -3.43
CA LYS A 168 -11.48 55.72 -2.31
C LYS A 168 -12.07 54.37 -1.93
N TYR A 169 -11.25 53.45 -1.42
CA TYR A 169 -11.77 52.15 -0.99
C TYR A 169 -11.02 51.56 0.22
N LEU A 170 -11.75 50.79 1.01
CA LEU A 170 -11.28 50.00 2.14
C LEU A 170 -11.45 48.52 1.79
N VAL A 171 -10.55 47.66 2.27
CA VAL A 171 -10.55 46.22 2.02
C VAL A 171 -10.58 45.49 3.36
N ASN A 172 -11.31 44.38 3.46
CA ASN A 172 -11.48 43.58 4.68
C ASN A 172 -11.87 44.48 5.87
N HIS A 173 -12.80 45.41 5.62
CA HIS A 173 -13.20 46.43 6.57
C HIS A 173 -14.22 45.87 7.55
N ARG A 174 -13.75 45.55 8.76
CA ARG A 174 -14.60 45.13 9.86
C ARG A 174 -14.94 46.33 10.72
N CYS A 175 -16.22 46.57 10.95
CA CYS A 175 -16.71 47.62 11.81
C CYS A 175 -17.87 47.12 12.67
N CYS A 176 -18.26 47.91 13.65
CA CYS A 176 -19.36 47.56 14.54
C CYS A 176 -20.25 48.75 14.88
N ALA A 177 -21.56 48.49 14.98
CA ALA A 177 -22.55 49.44 15.47
C ALA A 177 -22.94 49.07 16.91
N ARG A 178 -23.01 50.06 17.79
CA ARG A 178 -23.35 49.83 19.21
C ARG A 178 -24.87 49.87 19.36
N LYS A 179 -25.48 48.78 19.83
CA LYS A 179 -26.91 48.78 20.09
C LYS A 179 -27.18 49.64 21.35
N THR A 180 -27.87 50.77 21.16
CA THR A 180 -28.08 51.84 22.14
C THR A 180 -28.84 51.46 23.42
N GLN A 181 -29.18 50.19 23.64
CA GLN A 181 -29.97 49.77 24.81
C GLN A 181 -29.47 48.51 25.54
N ASP A 182 -28.55 47.70 24.98
CA ASP A 182 -28.19 46.37 25.54
C ASP A 182 -26.68 46.02 25.53
N GLU A 183 -25.76 46.96 25.26
CA GLU A 183 -24.31 46.69 25.07
C GLU A 183 -23.94 45.65 23.99
N ASN A 184 -24.92 45.04 23.32
CA ASN A 184 -24.68 44.07 22.26
C ASN A 184 -24.14 44.77 21.01
N VAL A 185 -22.87 44.51 20.73
CA VAL A 185 -22.16 45.00 19.55
C VAL A 185 -22.45 44.10 18.35
N ILE A 186 -22.94 44.69 17.25
CA ILE A 186 -23.18 43.95 16.01
C ILE A 186 -22.06 44.30 15.02
N TYR A 187 -21.41 43.27 14.46
CA TYR A 187 -20.28 43.43 13.56
C TYR A 187 -20.69 43.18 12.10
N ALA A 188 -20.07 43.93 11.19
CA ALA A 188 -20.01 43.64 9.77
C ALA A 188 -18.54 43.54 9.34
N GLU A 189 -18.24 42.60 8.45
CA GLU A 189 -16.93 42.50 7.80
C GLU A 189 -17.18 42.59 6.30
N ASN A 190 -16.81 43.73 5.72
CA ASN A 190 -17.02 44.02 4.32
C ASN A 190 -15.77 43.63 3.54
N ASP A 191 -15.93 42.87 2.46
CA ASP A 191 -14.79 42.52 1.59
C ASP A 191 -14.19 43.81 1.01
N ILE A 192 -15.01 44.70 0.44
CA ILE A 192 -14.59 46.03 -0.02
C ILE A 192 -15.68 47.08 0.25
N ILE A 193 -15.26 48.27 0.70
CA ILE A 193 -16.12 49.48 0.73
C ILE A 193 -15.55 50.50 -0.24
N ILE A 194 -16.36 51.02 -1.15
CA ILE A 194 -16.01 52.11 -2.07
C ILE A 194 -16.72 53.39 -1.62
N VAL A 195 -15.98 54.50 -1.54
CA VAL A 195 -16.49 55.84 -1.25
C VAL A 195 -16.15 56.76 -2.42
N CYS A 196 -17.15 57.38 -3.03
CA CYS A 196 -16.95 58.29 -4.15
C CYS A 196 -18.07 59.34 -4.22
N LYS A 197 -17.99 60.26 -5.19
CA LYS A 197 -18.99 61.34 -5.36
C LYS A 197 -20.42 60.83 -5.57
N LYS A 198 -20.58 59.59 -6.04
CA LYS A 198 -21.88 58.95 -6.27
C LYS A 198 -22.45 58.30 -5.01
N GLY A 199 -21.68 58.10 -3.95
CA GLY A 199 -22.15 57.47 -2.72
C GLY A 199 -21.16 56.50 -2.12
N ILE A 200 -21.66 55.62 -1.26
CA ILE A 200 -20.89 54.60 -0.54
C ILE A 200 -21.43 53.23 -0.95
N PHE A 201 -20.55 52.32 -1.34
CA PHE A 201 -20.91 51.00 -1.83
C PHE A 201 -20.20 49.91 -1.04
N THR A 202 -20.93 48.95 -0.50
CA THR A 202 -20.36 47.74 0.13
C THR A 202 -20.41 46.60 -0.86
N LEU A 203 -19.25 46.05 -1.20
CA LEU A 203 -19.10 44.95 -2.14
C LEU A 203 -18.93 43.64 -1.36
N GLU A 204 -19.73 42.64 -1.71
CA GLU A 204 -19.59 41.26 -1.23
C GLU A 204 -19.19 40.37 -2.42
N ILE A 205 -18.04 39.71 -2.32
CA ILE A 205 -17.40 38.99 -3.41
C ILE A 205 -17.65 37.48 -3.25
N LYS A 206 -18.10 36.85 -4.32
CA LYS A 206 -18.38 35.40 -4.36
C LYS A 206 -17.68 34.76 -5.55
N ASN A 207 -16.91 33.71 -5.27
CA ASN A 207 -16.10 33.00 -6.27
C ASN A 207 -16.69 31.63 -6.70
N SER A 208 -17.83 31.19 -6.14
CA SER A 208 -18.39 29.85 -6.41
C SER A 208 -19.75 29.94 -7.10
N SER A 209 -19.95 29.17 -8.17
CA SER A 209 -21.23 29.01 -8.91
C SER A 209 -22.06 27.83 -8.46
N SER A 210 -21.43 26.71 -8.10
CA SER A 210 -22.12 25.41 -8.08
C SER A 210 -23.15 25.27 -6.95
N ASP A 211 -23.12 26.19 -6.00
CA ASP A 211 -23.94 26.21 -4.79
C ASP A 211 -24.81 27.46 -4.66
N LEU A 212 -24.87 28.33 -5.68
CA LEU A 212 -25.69 29.55 -5.66
C LEU A 212 -27.03 29.34 -6.36
N GLU A 213 -28.11 29.70 -5.69
CA GLU A 213 -29.47 29.66 -6.23
C GLU A 213 -30.19 30.99 -5.98
N ILE A 214 -31.11 31.35 -6.87
CA ILE A 214 -32.02 32.47 -6.65
C ILE A 214 -33.35 31.91 -6.18
N THR A 215 -33.78 32.37 -5.00
CA THR A 215 -35.04 31.94 -4.39
C THR A 215 -36.25 32.51 -5.15
N SER A 216 -37.45 31.98 -4.89
CA SER A 216 -38.71 32.56 -5.39
C SER A 216 -38.89 34.04 -4.98
N ASN A 217 -38.28 34.45 -3.88
CA ASN A 217 -38.33 35.83 -3.39
C ASN A 217 -37.31 36.75 -4.09
N GLY A 218 -36.48 36.19 -4.97
CA GLY A 218 -35.44 36.92 -5.70
C GLY A 218 -34.15 37.13 -4.92
N ASP A 219 -34.00 36.50 -3.75
CA ASP A 219 -32.76 36.52 -2.96
C ASP A 219 -31.74 35.51 -3.51
N LEU A 220 -30.46 35.89 -3.51
CA LEU A 220 -29.35 34.99 -3.80
C LEU A 220 -28.98 34.21 -2.54
N VAL A 221 -29.01 32.88 -2.61
CA VAL A 221 -28.69 31.98 -1.49
C VAL A 221 -27.60 31.00 -1.88
N ARG A 222 -26.79 30.61 -0.90
CA ARG A 222 -25.84 29.50 -1.03
C ARG A 222 -26.37 28.26 -0.32
N ILE A 223 -26.33 27.10 -0.97
CA ILE A 223 -26.70 25.80 -0.38
C ILE A 223 -25.45 24.96 -0.20
N LYS A 224 -25.01 24.79 1.06
CA LYS A 224 -23.84 23.96 1.39
C LYS A 224 -24.22 22.95 2.47
N SER A 225 -24.11 21.66 2.15
CA SER A 225 -24.37 20.56 3.08
C SER A 225 -25.73 20.66 3.82
N GLY A 226 -26.79 21.05 3.10
CA GLY A 226 -28.13 21.23 3.65
C GLY A 226 -28.38 22.52 4.44
N LYS A 227 -27.35 23.38 4.62
CA LYS A 227 -27.52 24.72 5.16
C LYS A 227 -27.70 25.74 4.05
N ARG A 228 -28.67 26.63 4.23
CA ARG A 228 -28.98 27.74 3.34
C ARG A 228 -28.44 29.03 3.94
N GLU A 229 -27.50 29.67 3.26
CA GLU A 229 -26.97 30.99 3.63
C GLU A 229 -27.59 32.05 2.72
N ASN A 230 -28.24 33.07 3.28
CA ASN A 230 -28.84 34.17 2.52
C ASN A 230 -27.80 35.30 2.33
N ILE A 231 -27.23 35.39 1.13
CA ILE A 231 -26.18 36.35 0.80
C ILE A 231 -26.76 37.77 0.77
N VAL A 232 -28.00 37.93 0.33
CA VAL A 232 -28.68 39.23 0.32
C VAL A 232 -28.87 39.76 1.74
N GLU A 233 -29.29 38.93 2.69
CA GLU A 233 -29.39 39.34 4.10
C GLU A 233 -28.03 39.73 4.69
N GLN A 234 -26.96 39.01 4.35
CA GLN A 234 -25.61 39.35 4.76
C GLN A 234 -25.20 40.74 4.23
N CYS A 235 -25.42 41.01 2.94
CA CYS A 235 -25.11 42.31 2.33
C CYS A 235 -25.90 43.45 2.99
N LEU A 236 -27.20 43.25 3.21
CA LEU A 236 -28.04 44.26 3.85
C LEU A 236 -27.65 44.51 5.31
N ARG A 237 -27.18 43.48 6.03
CA ARG A 237 -26.59 43.66 7.36
C ARG A 237 -25.34 44.53 7.29
N HIS A 238 -24.46 44.30 6.31
CA HIS A 238 -23.24 45.09 6.11
C HIS A 238 -23.53 46.56 5.81
N VAL A 239 -24.50 46.82 4.93
CA VAL A 239 -25.04 48.16 4.65
C VAL A 239 -25.53 48.83 5.92
N ASN A 240 -26.43 48.17 6.67
CA ASN A 240 -27.03 48.75 7.86
C ASN A 240 -26.00 49.11 8.94
N ILE A 241 -24.98 48.26 9.12
CA ILE A 241 -23.93 48.51 10.11
C ILE A 241 -23.03 49.65 9.65
N THR A 242 -22.65 49.68 8.37
CA THR A 242 -21.83 50.76 7.80
C THR A 242 -22.55 52.11 7.87
N GLN A 243 -23.84 52.16 7.54
CA GLN A 243 -24.68 53.35 7.67
C GLN A 243 -24.74 53.83 9.13
N ARG A 244 -24.98 52.92 10.07
CA ARG A 244 -25.03 53.26 11.50
C ARG A 244 -23.72 53.80 12.04
N VAL A 245 -22.57 53.27 11.60
CA VAL A 245 -21.26 53.80 12.01
C VAL A 245 -21.13 55.27 11.58
N LEU A 246 -21.57 55.61 10.36
CA LEU A 246 -21.53 57.00 9.90
C LEU A 246 -22.50 57.90 10.68
N GLU A 247 -23.71 57.41 10.98
CA GLU A 247 -24.69 58.13 11.79
C GLU A 247 -24.20 58.36 13.23
N GLU A 248 -23.68 57.31 13.89
CA GLU A 248 -23.14 57.39 15.25
C GLU A 248 -22.00 58.41 15.38
N GLU A 249 -21.12 58.48 14.40
CA GLU A 249 -19.92 59.35 14.46
C GLU A 249 -20.16 60.77 13.93
N LEU A 250 -21.09 60.95 12.99
CA LEU A 250 -21.20 62.22 12.24
C LEU A 250 -22.54 62.93 12.37
N GLU A 251 -23.63 62.26 12.76
CA GLU A 251 -24.98 62.85 12.69
C GLU A 251 -25.12 64.17 13.47
N GLU A 252 -24.51 64.27 14.66
CA GLU A 252 -24.59 65.48 15.49
C GLU A 252 -23.91 66.69 14.83
N THR A 253 -22.82 66.47 14.09
CA THR A 253 -22.02 67.54 13.45
C THR A 253 -22.40 67.76 11.99
N TYR A 254 -22.87 66.71 11.31
CA TYR A 254 -23.21 66.67 9.90
C TYR A 254 -24.56 65.96 9.69
N PRO A 255 -25.71 66.63 9.99
CA PRO A 255 -27.04 66.03 9.90
C PRO A 255 -27.38 65.47 8.50
N GLN A 256 -26.74 65.99 7.44
CA GLN A 256 -26.88 65.51 6.07
C GLN A 256 -26.36 64.07 5.85
N VAL A 257 -25.70 63.46 6.85
CA VAL A 257 -25.28 62.05 6.79
C VAL A 257 -26.46 61.10 6.61
N LYS A 258 -27.65 61.48 7.09
CA LYS A 258 -28.91 60.72 6.90
C LYS A 258 -29.38 60.63 5.46
N ASP A 259 -28.94 61.56 4.62
CA ASP A 259 -29.31 61.60 3.20
C ASP A 259 -28.39 60.73 2.34
N ILE A 260 -27.31 60.20 2.93
CA ILE A 260 -26.38 59.28 2.27
C ILE A 260 -26.98 57.89 2.30
N VAL A 261 -26.91 57.21 1.16
CA VAL A 261 -27.31 55.81 1.04
C VAL A 261 -26.05 54.98 0.86
N VAL A 262 -25.82 54.05 1.78
CA VAL A 262 -24.88 52.95 1.59
C VAL A 262 -25.56 51.86 0.76
N GLU A 263 -24.99 51.53 -0.39
CA GLU A 263 -25.58 50.59 -1.36
C GLU A 263 -24.84 49.25 -1.38
N PRO A 264 -25.55 48.11 -1.33
CA PRO A 264 -24.94 46.81 -1.46
C PRO A 264 -24.70 46.45 -2.93
N ILE A 265 -23.58 45.80 -3.23
CA ILE A 265 -23.31 45.17 -4.53
C ILE A 265 -22.73 43.77 -4.29
N ILE A 266 -23.25 42.77 -5.00
CA ILE A 266 -22.66 41.43 -5.00
C ILE A 266 -21.81 41.27 -6.26
N ILE A 267 -20.56 40.85 -6.10
CA ILE A 267 -19.65 40.60 -7.20
C ILE A 267 -19.48 39.09 -7.41
N ILE A 268 -19.77 38.62 -8.60
CA ILE A 268 -19.41 37.27 -9.04
C ILE A 268 -18.04 37.33 -9.69
N ALA A 269 -17.03 36.83 -9.00
CA ALA A 269 -15.65 36.89 -9.45
C ALA A 269 -15.32 35.90 -10.59
N ASN A 270 -16.14 34.85 -10.74
CA ASN A 270 -16.00 33.85 -11.79
C ASN A 270 -16.86 34.23 -13.01
N ASN A 271 -16.19 34.79 -14.03
CA ASN A 271 -16.83 35.28 -15.26
C ASN A 271 -17.40 34.18 -16.16
N ALA A 272 -17.17 32.89 -15.86
CA ALA A 272 -17.73 31.77 -16.63
C ALA A 272 -19.20 31.47 -16.28
N ILE A 273 -19.80 32.22 -15.36
CA ILE A 273 -21.14 31.97 -14.82
C ILE A 273 -22.12 32.96 -15.42
N GLU A 274 -23.17 32.43 -16.05
CA GLU A 274 -24.36 33.20 -16.43
C GLU A 274 -25.42 33.04 -15.34
N LEU A 275 -25.66 34.09 -14.55
CA LEU A 275 -26.74 34.08 -13.56
C LEU A 275 -28.09 34.17 -14.29
N LYS A 276 -28.79 33.03 -14.37
CA LYS A 276 -30.16 32.99 -14.88
C LYS A 276 -31.11 33.57 -13.83
N ASN A 277 -31.81 34.64 -14.22
CA ASN A 277 -32.69 35.49 -13.41
C ASN A 277 -31.94 36.53 -12.57
N ASN A 278 -32.45 37.76 -12.55
CA ASN A 278 -31.84 38.86 -11.80
C ASN A 278 -32.24 38.76 -10.33
N CYS A 279 -31.26 38.82 -9.42
CA CYS A 279 -31.52 39.13 -8.02
C CYS A 279 -32.25 40.48 -7.97
N LYS A 280 -33.38 40.54 -7.26
CA LYS A 280 -34.28 41.71 -7.32
C LYS A 280 -33.88 42.83 -6.38
N ARG A 281 -33.18 42.51 -5.28
CA ARG A 281 -32.97 43.42 -4.14
C ARG A 281 -31.57 44.00 -4.06
N VAL A 282 -30.58 43.27 -4.56
CA VAL A 282 -29.18 43.69 -4.55
C VAL A 282 -28.63 43.50 -5.96
N PRO A 283 -27.98 44.52 -6.56
CA PRO A 283 -27.33 44.37 -7.85
C PRO A 283 -26.24 43.29 -7.75
N VAL A 284 -26.29 42.36 -8.71
CA VAL A 284 -25.26 41.32 -8.86
C VAL A 284 -24.53 41.61 -10.16
N LEU A 285 -23.22 41.81 -10.06
CA LEU A 285 -22.36 42.24 -11.16
C LEU A 285 -21.19 41.28 -11.35
N ILE A 286 -20.63 41.23 -12.55
CA ILE A 286 -19.28 40.68 -12.75
C ILE A 286 -18.22 41.78 -12.59
N LYS A 287 -16.95 41.39 -12.40
CA LYS A 287 -15.85 42.32 -12.11
C LYS A 287 -15.75 43.49 -13.10
N SER A 288 -15.96 43.24 -14.40
CA SER A 288 -15.86 44.28 -15.44
C SER A 288 -16.98 45.32 -15.41
N GLU A 289 -18.09 45.04 -14.76
CA GLU A 289 -19.26 45.94 -14.72
C GLU A 289 -19.20 46.94 -13.56
N ILE A 290 -18.33 46.71 -12.57
CA ILE A 290 -18.26 47.51 -11.34
C ILE A 290 -18.10 49.00 -11.67
N GLN A 291 -17.18 49.32 -12.58
CA GLN A 291 -16.89 50.71 -12.92
C GLN A 291 -18.08 51.41 -13.57
N ASP A 292 -18.66 50.78 -14.59
CA ASP A 292 -19.77 51.38 -15.33
C ASP A 292 -21.02 51.48 -14.47
N TYR A 293 -21.24 50.49 -13.60
CA TYR A 293 -22.34 50.56 -12.65
C TYR A 293 -22.19 51.75 -11.69
N ILE A 294 -21.05 51.86 -11.01
CA ILE A 294 -20.84 52.87 -9.96
C ILE A 294 -20.73 54.28 -10.56
N LEU A 295 -20.01 54.46 -11.67
CA LEU A 295 -19.71 55.79 -12.21
C LEU A 295 -20.78 56.29 -13.19
N SER A 296 -21.42 55.40 -13.96
CA SER A 296 -22.33 55.75 -15.06
C SER A 296 -23.79 55.43 -14.74
N THR A 297 -24.08 54.17 -14.37
CA THR A 297 -25.45 53.66 -14.28
C THR A 297 -26.17 54.12 -13.02
N TYR A 298 -25.50 54.05 -11.87
CA TYR A 298 -26.09 54.42 -10.59
C TYR A 298 -26.47 55.90 -10.53
N GLN A 299 -27.73 56.15 -10.14
CA GLN A 299 -28.30 57.48 -10.01
C GLN A 299 -28.41 57.83 -8.51
N PRO A 300 -27.50 58.66 -7.99
CA PRO A 300 -27.49 58.97 -6.58
C PRO A 300 -28.62 59.94 -6.23
N LYS A 301 -29.14 59.83 -5.00
CA LYS A 301 -30.05 60.84 -4.45
C LYS A 301 -29.37 62.21 -4.33
N ARG A 302 -28.07 62.21 -4.01
CA ARG A 302 -27.23 63.39 -3.86
C ARG A 302 -25.80 63.10 -4.30
N ILE A 303 -25.18 64.06 -4.98
CA ILE A 303 -23.75 64.00 -5.30
C ILE A 303 -22.95 64.53 -4.10
N LEU A 304 -21.97 63.75 -3.64
CA LEU A 304 -21.08 64.12 -2.55
C LEU A 304 -19.95 65.02 -3.04
N THR A 305 -19.53 65.97 -2.21
CA THR A 305 -18.32 66.77 -2.44
C THR A 305 -17.06 65.95 -2.16
N GLU A 306 -15.90 66.45 -2.58
CA GLU A 306 -14.62 65.80 -2.28
C GLU A 306 -14.34 65.75 -0.78
N ASP A 307 -14.66 66.82 -0.05
CA ASP A 307 -14.48 66.89 1.40
C ASP A 307 -15.38 65.88 2.12
N GLU A 308 -16.60 65.66 1.61
CA GLU A 308 -17.50 64.64 2.13
C GLU A 308 -16.99 63.23 1.85
N VAL A 309 -16.47 62.96 0.64
CA VAL A 309 -15.82 61.68 0.32
C VAL A 309 -14.66 61.40 1.26
N ASN A 310 -13.83 62.41 1.54
CA ASN A 310 -12.72 62.30 2.48
C ASN A 310 -13.22 62.04 3.90
N LEU A 311 -14.19 62.83 4.37
CA LEU A 311 -14.79 62.69 5.69
C LEU A 311 -15.32 61.28 5.93
N TYR A 312 -16.17 60.75 5.04
CA TYR A 312 -16.77 59.43 5.24
C TYR A 312 -15.74 58.30 5.15
N PHE A 313 -14.79 58.41 4.21
CA PHE A 313 -13.71 57.45 4.10
C PHE A 313 -12.86 57.40 5.37
N ASP A 314 -12.45 58.56 5.88
CA ASP A 314 -11.59 58.66 7.07
C ASP A 314 -12.35 58.21 8.32
N THR A 315 -13.64 58.54 8.47
CA THR A 315 -14.49 58.05 9.57
C THR A 315 -14.60 56.53 9.57
N LEU A 316 -14.90 55.92 8.42
CA LEU A 316 -14.97 54.46 8.32
C LEU A 316 -13.61 53.84 8.66
N LYS A 317 -12.53 54.36 8.07
CA LYS A 317 -11.16 53.89 8.35
C LYS A 317 -10.80 53.97 9.84
N LEU A 318 -11.21 55.04 10.52
CA LEU A 318 -11.00 55.22 11.97
C LEU A 318 -11.76 54.21 12.83
N ARG A 319 -12.92 53.71 12.34
CA ARG A 319 -13.75 52.72 13.02
C ARG A 319 -13.46 51.27 12.59
N GLN A 320 -12.31 51.03 11.96
CA GLN A 320 -11.82 49.67 11.69
C GLN A 320 -11.57 48.93 13.01
N GLU A 321 -12.17 47.76 13.13
CA GLU A 321 -11.93 46.79 14.17
C GLU A 321 -10.98 45.68 13.67
N GLU A 322 -10.38 44.94 14.60
CA GLU A 322 -9.57 43.75 14.31
C GLU A 322 -10.37 42.71 13.52
N PRO A 323 -9.78 42.03 12.51
CA PRO A 323 -10.48 41.01 11.72
C PRO A 323 -11.14 39.90 12.55
N ALA A 324 -12.19 39.27 12.02
CA ALA A 324 -12.83 38.16 12.74
C ALA A 324 -11.90 36.95 12.82
N LYS A 325 -11.80 36.34 14.01
CA LYS A 325 -11.00 35.12 14.23
C LYS A 325 -11.87 33.86 14.33
N PHE A 326 -11.57 32.89 13.46
CA PHE A 326 -12.29 31.62 13.32
C PHE A 326 -11.46 30.45 13.81
N LYS A 327 -12.13 29.43 14.37
CA LYS A 327 -11.47 28.19 14.79
C LYS A 327 -11.11 27.36 13.57
N HIS A 328 -9.89 26.83 13.51
CA HIS A 328 -9.48 25.86 12.49
C HIS A 328 -9.78 24.41 12.94
N SER A 329 -9.90 23.49 11.98
CA SER A 329 -10.16 22.06 12.28
C SER A 329 -8.89 21.24 12.52
N VAL A 330 -7.71 21.78 12.18
CA VAL A 330 -6.43 21.06 12.24
C VAL A 330 -6.14 20.52 13.64
N ASN A 331 -5.93 19.22 13.75
CA ASN A 331 -5.48 18.53 14.95
C ASN A 331 -3.95 18.43 14.97
N VAL A 332 -3.33 19.33 15.72
CA VAL A 332 -1.87 19.45 15.84
C VAL A 332 -1.24 18.22 16.48
N ASP A 333 -1.92 17.54 17.40
CA ASP A 333 -1.39 16.32 18.04
C ASP A 333 -1.30 15.16 17.05
N ILE A 334 -2.27 15.05 16.14
CA ILE A 334 -2.23 14.07 15.05
C ILE A 334 -1.08 14.40 14.09
N LEU A 335 -0.94 15.66 13.68
CA LEU A 335 0.18 16.07 12.82
C LEU A 335 1.53 15.75 13.47
N ASN A 336 1.70 16.14 14.75
CA ASN A 336 2.93 15.92 15.50
C ASN A 336 3.25 14.44 15.78
N SER A 337 2.28 13.53 15.66
CA SER A 337 2.50 12.09 15.88
C SER A 337 2.67 11.30 14.59
N GLN A 338 1.96 11.66 13.52
CA GLN A 338 1.94 10.89 12.26
C GLN A 338 2.93 11.44 11.22
N LEU A 339 3.07 12.75 11.13
CA LEU A 339 3.91 13.39 10.11
C LEU A 339 5.41 13.08 10.27
N PRO A 340 6.00 13.07 11.49
CA PRO A 340 7.39 12.64 11.67
C PRO A 340 7.67 11.23 11.16
N LEU A 341 6.70 10.33 11.30
CA LEU A 341 6.82 8.94 10.83
C LEU A 341 6.81 8.88 9.31
N LEU A 342 5.93 9.63 8.66
CA LEU A 342 5.95 9.71 7.20
C LEU A 342 7.29 10.28 6.69
N ILE A 343 7.77 11.37 7.29
CA ILE A 343 9.06 11.97 6.94
C ILE A 343 10.21 10.99 7.16
N TYR A 344 10.21 10.25 8.27
CA TYR A 344 11.22 9.22 8.53
C TYR A 344 11.22 8.14 7.44
N TYR A 345 10.05 7.62 7.07
CA TYR A 345 9.91 6.65 5.99
C TYR A 345 10.42 7.21 4.65
N MET A 346 10.09 8.46 4.33
CA MET A 346 10.52 9.13 3.11
C MET A 346 12.04 9.34 3.09
N ASN A 347 12.64 9.78 4.20
CA ASN A 347 14.09 9.92 4.34
C ASN A 347 14.80 8.57 4.17
N LEU A 348 14.23 7.49 4.70
CA LEU A 348 14.75 6.13 4.47
C LEU A 348 14.71 5.68 3.01
N ARG A 349 13.86 6.24 2.17
CA ARG A 349 13.79 5.87 0.75
C ARG A 349 14.57 6.84 -0.15
N GLY A 350 14.56 8.13 0.14
CA GLY A 350 15.13 9.17 -0.72
C GLY A 350 16.61 9.48 -0.46
N ASN A 351 17.06 9.45 0.80
CA ASN A 351 18.44 9.74 1.21
C ASN A 351 18.75 8.97 2.48
N LEU A 352 19.14 7.71 2.33
CA LEU A 352 19.60 6.95 3.47
C LEU A 352 20.83 7.64 4.08
N ASN A 353 20.79 7.81 5.39
CA ASN A 353 22.04 7.89 6.13
C ASN A 353 22.85 6.65 5.75
N VAL A 354 24.05 6.87 5.20
CA VAL A 354 24.99 5.83 4.73
C VAL A 354 25.09 4.66 5.72
N GLU A 355 25.01 4.98 7.01
CA GLU A 355 25.08 4.03 8.10
C GLU A 355 23.82 3.16 8.26
N THR A 356 22.61 3.73 8.06
CA THR A 356 21.36 2.94 8.05
C THR A 356 21.32 2.00 6.85
N GLN A 357 21.77 2.46 5.68
CA GLN A 357 21.96 1.64 4.47
C GLN A 357 22.88 0.46 4.75
N LYS A 358 24.01 0.75 5.39
CA LYS A 358 25.01 -0.26 5.76
C LYS A 358 24.40 -1.32 6.67
N ILE A 359 23.69 -0.92 7.74
CA ILE A 359 23.03 -1.87 8.66
C ILE A 359 21.98 -2.72 7.93
N LEU A 360 21.18 -2.12 7.04
CA LEU A 360 20.19 -2.87 6.25
C LEU A 360 20.86 -3.87 5.29
N GLY A 361 21.94 -3.46 4.62
CA GLY A 361 22.73 -4.34 3.75
C GLY A 361 23.32 -5.52 4.53
N GLU A 362 23.89 -5.26 5.71
CA GLU A 362 24.41 -6.30 6.61
C GLU A 362 23.30 -7.28 7.06
N ILE A 363 22.11 -6.79 7.41
CA ILE A 363 20.96 -7.65 7.76
C ILE A 363 20.57 -8.54 6.57
N GLN A 364 20.51 -7.99 5.35
CA GLN A 364 20.18 -8.76 4.15
C GLN A 364 21.21 -9.83 3.85
N GLU A 365 22.50 -9.52 4.03
CA GLU A 365 23.59 -10.48 3.86
C GLU A 365 23.50 -11.63 4.88
N ILE A 366 23.23 -11.31 6.16
CA ILE A 366 23.05 -12.33 7.21
C ILE A 366 21.82 -13.21 6.89
N LYS A 367 20.70 -12.63 6.45
CA LYS A 367 19.50 -13.39 6.05
C LYS A 367 19.78 -14.33 4.87
N LYS A 368 20.58 -13.89 3.89
CA LYS A 368 21.04 -14.75 2.80
C LYS A 368 21.92 -15.90 3.30
N ASN A 369 22.75 -15.67 4.31
CA ASN A 369 23.56 -16.73 4.91
C ASN A 369 22.72 -17.72 5.74
N ILE A 370 21.69 -17.26 6.45
CA ILE A 370 20.71 -18.13 7.11
C ILE A 370 20.07 -19.08 6.09
N GLN A 371 19.58 -18.55 4.96
CA GLN A 371 18.97 -19.37 3.92
C GLN A 371 19.93 -20.44 3.38
N LYS A 372 21.22 -20.11 3.19
CA LYS A 372 22.24 -21.07 2.75
C LYS A 372 22.43 -22.18 3.79
N GLU A 373 22.53 -21.82 5.07
CA GLU A 373 22.70 -22.77 6.17
C GLU A 373 21.47 -23.67 6.34
N GLU A 374 20.25 -23.13 6.19
CA GLU A 374 19.01 -23.90 6.21
C GLU A 374 18.93 -24.90 5.05
N ASN A 375 19.35 -24.50 3.85
CA ASN A 375 19.41 -25.41 2.71
C ASN A 375 20.38 -26.58 2.98
N ILE A 376 21.56 -26.31 3.54
CA ILE A 376 22.54 -27.35 3.93
C ILE A 376 21.96 -28.25 5.03
N LEU A 377 21.32 -27.68 6.04
CA LEU A 377 20.69 -28.41 7.14
C LEU A 377 19.61 -29.37 6.62
N ASN A 378 18.79 -28.92 5.67
CA ASN A 378 17.75 -29.73 5.05
C ASN A 378 18.33 -30.92 4.29
N THR A 379 19.47 -30.76 3.60
CA THR A 379 20.20 -31.87 2.98
C THR A 379 20.65 -32.88 4.02
N TYR A 380 21.29 -32.46 5.11
CA TYR A 380 21.74 -33.39 6.15
C TYR A 380 20.58 -34.10 6.88
N LYS A 381 19.46 -33.41 7.11
CA LYS A 381 18.26 -34.04 7.69
C LYS A 381 17.68 -35.11 6.76
N ARG A 382 17.73 -34.88 5.44
CA ARG A 382 17.33 -35.87 4.43
C ARG A 382 18.25 -37.10 4.46
N ASP A 383 19.56 -36.88 4.46
CA ASP A 383 20.56 -37.95 4.52
C ASP A 383 20.44 -38.77 5.81
N LEU A 384 20.20 -38.10 6.95
CA LEU A 384 19.96 -38.76 8.24
C LEU A 384 18.73 -39.66 8.18
N ASN A 385 17.62 -39.19 7.59
CA ASN A 385 16.41 -39.99 7.42
C ASN A 385 16.65 -41.22 6.53
N LEU A 386 17.40 -41.05 5.44
CA LEU A 386 17.79 -42.17 4.57
C LEU A 386 18.60 -43.22 5.33
N ARG A 387 19.61 -42.78 6.10
CA ARG A 387 20.46 -43.68 6.90
C ARG A 387 19.71 -44.36 8.04
N ASN A 388 18.80 -43.66 8.71
CA ASN A 388 17.95 -44.26 9.74
C ASN A 388 17.03 -45.35 9.16
N ASN A 389 16.46 -45.12 7.97
CA ASN A 389 15.65 -46.12 7.28
C ASN A 389 16.49 -47.35 6.88
N GLU A 390 17.70 -47.13 6.40
CA GLU A 390 18.64 -48.20 6.04
C GLU A 390 19.05 -49.02 7.29
N LEU A 391 19.34 -48.35 8.41
CA LEU A 391 19.67 -48.98 9.70
C LEU A 391 18.50 -49.81 10.23
N LEU A 392 17.28 -49.30 10.10
CA LEU A 392 16.06 -50.01 10.49
C LEU A 392 15.88 -51.30 9.66
N ASN A 393 16.13 -51.23 8.35
CA ASN A 393 16.07 -52.39 7.48
C ASN A 393 17.13 -53.44 7.86
N LEU A 394 18.39 -53.02 8.04
CA LEU A 394 19.48 -53.90 8.48
C LEU A 394 19.20 -54.54 9.85
N THR A 395 18.64 -53.78 10.79
CA THR A 395 18.25 -54.28 12.12
C THR A 395 17.12 -55.30 12.02
N THR A 396 16.14 -55.06 11.15
CA THR A 396 15.05 -56.00 10.87
C THR A 396 15.58 -57.31 10.28
N GLN A 397 16.51 -57.22 9.32
CA GLN A 397 17.18 -58.39 8.75
C GLN A 397 17.97 -59.17 9.80
N ARG A 398 18.76 -58.47 10.63
CA ARG A 398 19.49 -59.07 11.76
C ARG A 398 18.54 -59.84 12.68
N ASN A 399 17.43 -59.22 13.10
CA ASN A 399 16.46 -59.83 14.00
C ASN A 399 15.77 -61.04 13.38
N LYS A 400 15.44 -61.00 12.07
CA LYS A 400 14.93 -62.18 11.35
C LYS A 400 15.91 -63.35 11.41
N ILE A 401 17.19 -63.10 11.11
CA ILE A 401 18.22 -64.14 11.17
C ILE A 401 18.38 -64.68 12.59
N LEU A 402 18.40 -63.79 13.59
CA LEU A 402 18.58 -64.16 14.99
C LEU A 402 17.41 -65.00 15.51
N ASN A 403 16.17 -64.64 15.15
CA ASN A 403 14.98 -65.43 15.46
C ASN A 403 15.00 -66.81 14.78
N SER A 404 15.46 -66.91 13.53
CA SER A 404 15.65 -68.20 12.85
C SER A 404 16.70 -69.06 13.56
N ILE A 405 17.78 -68.47 14.07
CA ILE A 405 18.80 -69.17 14.86
C ILE A 405 18.22 -69.65 16.19
N ILE A 406 17.52 -68.78 16.94
CA ILE A 406 16.88 -69.12 18.22
C ILE A 406 15.89 -70.28 18.02
N PHE A 407 15.02 -70.18 17.01
CA PHE A 407 14.07 -71.24 16.67
C PHE A 407 14.80 -72.56 16.36
N GLY A 408 15.87 -72.52 15.57
CA GLY A 408 16.69 -73.70 15.29
C GLY A 408 17.28 -74.32 16.57
N VAL A 409 17.79 -73.50 17.49
CA VAL A 409 18.33 -73.95 18.78
C VAL A 409 17.26 -74.53 19.69
N ASP A 410 16.07 -73.92 19.75
CA ASP A 410 14.97 -74.38 20.59
C ASP A 410 14.37 -75.69 20.08
N VAL A 411 14.26 -75.85 18.76
CA VAL A 411 13.92 -77.13 18.14
C VAL A 411 14.98 -78.18 18.51
N LEU A 412 16.27 -77.87 18.41
CA LEU A 412 17.36 -78.79 18.78
C LEU A 412 17.27 -79.21 20.27
N LYS A 413 17.02 -78.26 21.17
CA LYS A 413 16.83 -78.52 22.61
C LYS A 413 15.61 -79.39 22.89
N SER A 414 14.49 -79.14 22.22
CA SER A 414 13.26 -79.94 22.35
C SER A 414 13.47 -81.38 21.92
N VAL A 415 14.27 -81.59 20.87
CA VAL A 415 14.62 -82.90 20.32
C VAL A 415 15.56 -83.67 21.24
N ILE A 416 16.55 -83.01 21.84
CA ILE A 416 17.45 -83.63 22.84
C ILE A 416 16.67 -84.08 24.10
N LYS A 417 15.53 -83.44 24.41
CA LYS A 417 14.70 -83.74 25.59
C LYS A 417 13.74 -84.93 25.36
N ASN A 418 13.39 -85.24 24.11
CA ASN A 418 12.54 -86.38 23.74
C ASN A 418 13.40 -87.52 23.18
N LYS A 419 13.58 -88.61 23.94
CA LYS A 419 14.38 -89.80 23.55
C LYS A 419 13.71 -90.65 22.44
N VAL A 420 13.20 -90.05 21.37
CA VAL A 420 12.61 -90.78 20.24
C VAL A 420 13.16 -90.24 18.91
N SER A 421 13.91 -91.12 18.24
CA SER A 421 14.50 -91.05 16.89
C SER A 421 15.15 -89.72 16.46
N ILE A 422 16.38 -89.53 16.95
CA ILE A 422 17.33 -88.46 16.57
C ILE A 422 17.62 -88.45 15.04
N ALA A 423 17.49 -89.58 14.34
CA ALA A 423 17.90 -89.72 12.95
C ALA A 423 16.99 -89.01 11.93
N SER A 424 15.66 -89.12 12.06
CA SER A 424 14.72 -88.50 11.11
C SER A 424 14.63 -86.98 11.26
N LEU A 425 14.93 -86.47 12.45
CA LEU A 425 14.78 -85.07 12.79
C LEU A 425 16.04 -84.25 12.51
N VAL A 426 17.24 -84.85 12.60
CA VAL A 426 18.47 -84.26 12.04
C VAL A 426 18.32 -84.03 10.54
N ILE A 427 17.72 -84.97 9.80
CA ILE A 427 17.44 -84.80 8.37
C ILE A 427 16.44 -83.67 8.14
N PHE A 428 15.35 -83.58 8.93
CA PHE A 428 14.36 -82.51 8.78
C PHE A 428 14.92 -81.11 9.14
N LEU A 429 15.74 -80.99 10.19
CA LEU A 429 16.41 -79.74 10.58
C LEU A 429 17.49 -79.33 9.58
N VAL A 430 18.29 -80.27 9.10
CA VAL A 430 19.30 -80.01 8.06
C VAL A 430 18.60 -79.57 6.78
N VAL A 431 17.50 -80.22 6.38
CA VAL A 431 16.70 -79.82 5.20
C VAL A 431 16.03 -78.47 5.41
N LYS A 432 15.48 -78.13 6.59
CA LYS A 432 14.89 -76.79 6.83
C LYS A 432 15.93 -75.68 6.97
N ILE A 433 17.09 -75.95 7.56
CA ILE A 433 18.22 -75.00 7.63
C ILE A 433 18.82 -74.80 6.24
N ILE A 434 18.90 -75.86 5.43
CA ILE A 434 19.31 -75.77 4.02
C ILE A 434 18.25 -75.02 3.22
N ILE A 435 16.95 -75.29 3.35
CA ILE A 435 15.90 -74.61 2.58
C ILE A 435 15.75 -73.14 2.99
N SER A 436 15.71 -72.81 4.29
CA SER A 436 15.71 -71.40 4.74
C SER A 436 17.06 -70.71 4.50
N GLY A 437 18.16 -71.46 4.50
CA GLY A 437 19.48 -70.97 4.09
C GLY A 437 19.53 -70.67 2.60
N VAL A 438 18.92 -71.52 1.76
CA VAL A 438 18.85 -71.41 0.29
C VAL A 438 17.89 -70.30 -0.14
N ASP A 439 16.78 -70.05 0.57
CA ASP A 439 15.88 -68.92 0.28
C ASP A 439 16.50 -67.55 0.67
N VAL A 440 17.35 -67.55 1.70
CA VAL A 440 18.15 -66.37 2.06
C VAL A 440 19.34 -66.23 1.12
N LEU A 441 19.96 -67.33 0.68
CA LEU A 441 21.05 -67.36 -0.30
C LEU A 441 20.60 -67.00 -1.71
N SER A 442 19.39 -67.35 -2.14
CA SER A 442 18.88 -66.99 -3.48
C SER A 442 18.62 -65.49 -3.59
N LYS A 443 18.12 -64.84 -2.53
CA LYS A 443 18.02 -63.38 -2.42
C LYS A 443 19.38 -62.69 -2.26
N PHE A 444 20.33 -63.31 -1.55
CA PHE A 444 21.68 -62.76 -1.38
C PHE A 444 22.56 -62.95 -2.63
N GLN A 445 22.34 -64.01 -3.41
CA GLN A 445 23.06 -64.29 -4.65
C GLN A 445 22.60 -63.39 -5.80
N SER A 446 21.35 -62.94 -5.85
CA SER A 446 20.93 -61.96 -6.88
C SER A 446 21.58 -60.59 -6.69
N GLU A 447 21.73 -60.12 -5.44
CA GLU A 447 22.42 -58.86 -5.13
C GLU A 447 23.95 -59.00 -5.20
N LYS A 448 24.50 -60.14 -4.78
CA LYS A 448 25.95 -60.40 -4.89
C LYS A 448 26.41 -60.70 -6.33
N LEU A 449 25.56 -61.26 -7.19
CA LEU A 449 25.86 -61.40 -8.63
C LEU A 449 25.94 -60.04 -9.34
N LEU A 450 25.15 -59.04 -8.91
CA LEU A 450 25.23 -57.68 -9.44
C LEU A 450 26.52 -56.95 -9.00
N ASP A 451 26.97 -57.19 -7.76
CA ASP A 451 28.23 -56.62 -7.23
C ASP A 451 29.49 -57.39 -7.71
N GLU A 452 29.43 -58.72 -7.89
CA GLU A 452 30.52 -59.53 -8.48
C GLU A 452 30.64 -59.32 -9.99
N LEU A 453 29.55 -59.02 -10.72
CA LEU A 453 29.63 -58.55 -12.11
C LEU A 453 30.32 -57.19 -12.23
N ALA A 454 30.18 -56.32 -11.23
CA ALA A 454 30.90 -55.04 -11.17
C ALA A 454 32.39 -55.23 -10.79
N TYR A 455 32.71 -56.24 -9.99
CA TYR A 455 34.08 -56.57 -9.59
C TYR A 455 34.86 -57.39 -10.64
N LEU A 456 34.21 -58.36 -11.32
CA LEU A 456 34.79 -59.12 -12.44
C LEU A 456 35.04 -58.22 -13.66
N ARG A 457 34.22 -57.17 -13.85
CA ARG A 457 34.48 -56.08 -14.82
C ARG A 457 35.74 -55.26 -14.52
N GLN A 458 36.25 -55.27 -13.28
CA GLN A 458 37.53 -54.64 -12.93
C GLN A 458 38.71 -55.61 -13.05
N SER A 459 38.50 -56.93 -12.96
CA SER A 459 39.59 -57.92 -13.01
C SER A 459 39.93 -58.42 -14.42
N GLU A 460 38.98 -58.44 -15.37
CA GLU A 460 39.25 -58.87 -16.77
C GLU A 460 40.12 -57.88 -17.56
N ILE A 461 40.35 -56.67 -17.06
CA ILE A 461 41.22 -55.65 -17.67
C ILE A 461 42.71 -55.95 -17.44
N LEU A 462 43.06 -56.88 -16.53
CA LEU A 462 44.44 -57.10 -16.11
C LEU A 462 45.17 -58.25 -16.83
N ASP A 463 44.50 -59.12 -17.60
CA ASP A 463 45.12 -60.35 -18.12
C ASP A 463 45.07 -60.56 -19.65
N ASN A 464 44.66 -59.58 -20.47
CA ASN A 464 44.77 -59.71 -21.94
C ASN A 464 45.06 -58.37 -22.66
N PRO A 465 46.25 -58.16 -23.26
CA PRO A 465 46.66 -56.86 -23.79
C PRO A 465 46.08 -56.50 -25.17
N ILE A 466 45.19 -57.32 -25.75
CA ILE A 466 44.58 -57.03 -27.06
C ILE A 466 43.33 -56.14 -26.96
N SER A 467 42.79 -55.86 -25.78
CA SER A 467 41.53 -55.11 -25.68
C SER A 467 41.64 -53.72 -25.04
N LEU A 468 42.81 -53.17 -24.73
CA LEU A 468 42.87 -51.83 -24.12
C LEU A 468 42.30 -50.75 -25.06
N GLU A 469 42.55 -50.83 -26.37
CA GLU A 469 41.93 -49.94 -27.37
C GLU A 469 40.42 -50.18 -27.53
N ALA A 470 39.97 -51.44 -27.49
CA ALA A 470 38.53 -51.76 -27.54
C ALA A 470 37.81 -51.30 -26.25
N TYR A 471 38.49 -51.38 -25.12
CA TYR A 471 38.02 -50.97 -23.80
C TYR A 471 38.03 -49.44 -23.64
N GLU A 472 39.04 -48.74 -24.16
CA GLU A 472 39.07 -47.28 -24.24
C GLU A 472 37.99 -46.78 -25.19
N HIS A 473 37.76 -47.47 -26.32
CA HIS A 473 36.65 -47.16 -27.23
C HIS A 473 35.28 -47.42 -26.57
N GLU A 474 35.10 -48.54 -25.87
CA GLU A 474 33.86 -48.80 -25.09
C GLU A 474 33.69 -47.84 -23.92
N ASN A 475 34.75 -47.42 -23.23
CA ASN A 475 34.67 -46.41 -22.18
C ASN A 475 34.40 -45.01 -22.74
N LEU A 476 34.91 -44.69 -23.93
CA LEU A 476 34.61 -43.44 -24.61
C LEU A 476 33.14 -43.42 -25.07
N GLU A 477 32.64 -44.53 -25.59
CA GLU A 477 31.22 -44.72 -25.94
C GLU A 477 30.33 -44.71 -24.69
N LEU A 478 30.72 -45.37 -23.59
CA LEU A 478 30.02 -45.31 -22.30
C LEU A 478 30.06 -43.91 -21.70
N THR A 479 31.13 -43.15 -21.89
CA THR A 479 31.25 -41.76 -21.42
C THR A 479 30.40 -40.83 -22.29
N LYS A 480 30.33 -41.07 -23.61
CA LYS A 480 29.38 -40.38 -24.50
C LYS A 480 27.95 -40.72 -24.12
N ILE A 481 27.60 -41.99 -23.94
CA ILE A 481 26.28 -42.44 -23.51
C ILE A 481 25.95 -41.89 -22.12
N LYS A 482 26.89 -41.83 -21.17
CA LYS A 482 26.69 -41.24 -19.84
C LYS A 482 26.49 -39.73 -19.91
N THR A 483 27.20 -39.06 -20.81
CA THR A 483 27.03 -37.62 -21.07
C THR A 483 25.70 -37.36 -21.77
N GLU A 484 25.29 -38.21 -22.70
CA GLU A 484 24.03 -38.15 -23.41
C GLU A 484 22.84 -38.49 -22.50
N ILE A 485 22.98 -39.45 -21.58
CA ILE A 485 22.02 -39.74 -20.52
C ILE A 485 22.00 -38.60 -19.50
N THR A 486 23.13 -37.99 -19.16
CA THR A 486 23.16 -36.83 -18.25
C THR A 486 22.55 -35.60 -18.90
N ASN A 487 22.78 -35.39 -20.20
CA ASN A 487 22.16 -34.32 -20.97
C ASN A 487 20.67 -34.61 -21.21
N THR A 488 20.28 -35.86 -21.40
CA THR A 488 18.88 -36.29 -21.53
C THR A 488 18.17 -36.22 -20.19
N ASN A 489 18.83 -36.57 -19.07
CA ASN A 489 18.30 -36.39 -17.73
C ASN A 489 18.25 -34.91 -17.37
N ASN A 490 19.24 -34.09 -17.72
CA ASN A 490 19.17 -32.64 -17.50
C ASN A 490 18.12 -32.00 -18.41
N PHE A 491 17.95 -32.48 -19.65
CA PHE A 491 16.88 -32.05 -20.54
C PHE A 491 15.52 -32.48 -19.99
N LEU A 492 15.36 -33.73 -19.55
CA LEU A 492 14.15 -34.26 -18.94
C LEU A 492 13.86 -33.64 -17.58
N THR A 493 14.87 -33.28 -16.79
CA THR A 493 14.77 -32.57 -15.51
C THR A 493 14.43 -31.11 -15.74
N ASN A 494 15.03 -30.44 -16.72
CA ASN A 494 14.61 -29.10 -17.13
C ASN A 494 13.22 -29.11 -17.75
N LYS A 495 12.85 -30.18 -18.48
CA LYS A 495 11.50 -30.39 -19.01
C LYS A 495 10.53 -30.72 -17.87
N LEU A 496 10.91 -31.55 -16.90
CA LEU A 496 10.16 -31.88 -15.68
C LEU A 496 10.04 -30.70 -14.74
N ASP A 497 11.01 -29.79 -14.67
CA ASP A 497 10.97 -28.57 -13.88
C ASP A 497 10.17 -27.50 -14.61
N SER A 498 10.19 -27.48 -15.96
CA SER A 498 9.24 -26.69 -16.76
C SER A 498 7.80 -27.24 -16.70
N ILE A 499 7.64 -28.56 -16.51
CA ILE A 499 6.35 -29.23 -16.31
C ILE A 499 5.89 -29.05 -14.85
N ARG A 500 6.79 -29.11 -13.86
CA ARG A 500 6.47 -28.93 -12.42
C ARG A 500 6.23 -27.49 -12.01
N LEU A 501 6.83 -26.52 -12.70
CA LEU A 501 6.45 -25.10 -12.58
C LEU A 501 5.11 -24.81 -13.28
N ASN A 502 4.61 -25.72 -14.12
CA ASN A 502 3.28 -25.65 -14.74
C ASN A 502 2.23 -26.52 -14.04
N ASP A 503 2.62 -27.46 -13.16
CA ASP A 503 1.71 -28.32 -12.39
C ASP A 503 1.25 -27.65 -11.08
N VAL A 504 0.65 -26.48 -11.19
CA VAL A 504 -0.45 -26.16 -10.28
C VAL A 504 -1.66 -26.84 -10.87
N MET A 505 -1.84 -28.12 -10.56
CA MET A 505 -3.09 -28.80 -10.90
C MET A 505 -4.18 -28.28 -9.98
N PHE A 506 -4.91 -27.27 -10.46
CA PHE A 506 -6.23 -26.98 -9.92
C PHE A 506 -7.09 -28.23 -10.11
N MET A 507 -7.85 -28.63 -9.08
CA MET A 507 -8.77 -29.75 -9.22
C MET A 507 -9.79 -29.42 -10.32
N PRO A 508 -9.88 -30.22 -11.41
CA PRO A 508 -10.84 -29.98 -12.49
C PRO A 508 -12.25 -29.88 -11.92
N GLU A 509 -13.08 -29.01 -12.50
CA GLU A 509 -14.48 -28.77 -12.10
C GLU A 509 -14.64 -28.07 -10.73
N THR A 510 -13.56 -27.55 -10.13
CA THR A 510 -13.70 -26.68 -8.95
C THR A 510 -14.27 -25.34 -9.37
N LYS A 511 -15.46 -25.02 -8.83
CA LYS A 511 -16.17 -23.76 -9.03
C LYS A 511 -15.89 -22.80 -7.86
N TRP A 512 -15.63 -21.55 -8.20
CA TRP A 512 -15.51 -20.46 -7.24
C TRP A 512 -16.46 -19.35 -7.66
N THR A 513 -17.28 -18.87 -6.75
CA THR A 513 -18.18 -17.75 -6.98
C THR A 513 -17.71 -16.53 -6.20
N GLY A 514 -17.89 -15.35 -6.79
CA GLY A 514 -17.38 -14.11 -6.23
C GLY A 514 -18.18 -12.91 -6.66
N THR A 515 -18.00 -11.81 -5.94
CA THR A 515 -18.50 -10.50 -6.35
C THR A 515 -17.33 -9.54 -6.49
N GLY A 516 -17.44 -8.63 -7.43
CA GLY A 516 -16.46 -7.58 -7.65
C GLY A 516 -17.11 -6.28 -8.06
N VAL A 517 -16.33 -5.21 -8.10
CA VAL A 517 -16.80 -3.90 -8.52
C VAL A 517 -16.06 -3.48 -9.78
N ILE A 518 -16.78 -3.20 -10.86
CA ILE A 518 -16.25 -2.58 -12.09
C ILE A 518 -16.99 -1.25 -12.29
N ASP A 519 -16.25 -0.17 -12.50
CA ASP A 519 -16.81 1.18 -12.74
C ASP A 519 -17.88 1.60 -11.70
N GLY A 520 -17.70 1.16 -10.44
CA GLY A 520 -18.61 1.45 -9.33
C GLY A 520 -19.87 0.58 -9.27
N LYS A 521 -20.03 -0.42 -10.15
CA LYS A 521 -21.14 -1.38 -10.14
C LYS A 521 -20.70 -2.74 -9.60
N GLU A 522 -21.53 -3.35 -8.75
CA GLU A 522 -21.31 -4.69 -8.23
C GLU A 522 -21.68 -5.74 -9.29
N ILE A 523 -20.80 -6.70 -9.51
CA ILE A 523 -20.88 -7.72 -10.55
C ILE A 523 -20.62 -9.09 -9.91
N THR A 524 -21.47 -10.06 -10.23
CA THR A 524 -21.26 -11.47 -9.88
C THR A 524 -20.35 -12.11 -10.91
N ALA A 525 -19.38 -12.88 -10.44
CA ALA A 525 -18.43 -13.60 -11.27
C ALA A 525 -18.24 -15.05 -10.79
N GLU A 526 -17.79 -15.89 -11.71
CA GLU A 526 -17.50 -17.29 -11.48
C GLU A 526 -16.15 -17.66 -12.11
N ILE A 527 -15.40 -18.54 -11.44
CA ILE A 527 -14.19 -19.17 -12.00
C ILE A 527 -14.37 -20.68 -11.95
N ILE A 528 -14.21 -21.31 -13.11
CA ILE A 528 -14.19 -22.77 -13.26
C ILE A 528 -12.81 -23.20 -13.71
N PHE A 529 -12.17 -24.09 -12.96
CA PHE A 529 -10.88 -24.65 -13.34
C PHE A 529 -11.07 -25.88 -14.24
N GLU A 530 -10.55 -25.82 -15.46
CA GLU A 530 -10.56 -26.90 -16.45
C GLU A 530 -9.13 -27.38 -16.73
N ASN A 531 -8.68 -28.44 -16.04
CA ASN A 531 -7.37 -29.05 -16.22
C ASN A 531 -6.21 -28.04 -16.18
N SER A 532 -5.79 -27.54 -17.35
CA SER A 532 -4.66 -26.62 -17.55
C SER A 532 -5.03 -25.14 -17.70
N LYS A 533 -6.32 -24.77 -17.58
CA LYS A 533 -6.82 -23.39 -17.73
C LYS A 533 -7.93 -23.11 -16.71
N ALA A 534 -8.21 -21.84 -16.46
CA ALA A 534 -9.38 -21.40 -15.73
C ALA A 534 -10.29 -20.61 -16.66
N ILE A 535 -11.61 -20.76 -16.52
CA ILE A 535 -12.61 -19.95 -17.22
C ILE A 535 -13.18 -18.98 -16.22
N PHE A 536 -12.94 -17.69 -16.44
CA PHE A 536 -13.57 -16.62 -15.67
C PHE A 536 -14.78 -16.11 -16.44
N SER A 537 -15.94 -16.08 -15.80
CA SER A 537 -17.20 -15.62 -16.37
C SER A 537 -17.83 -14.59 -15.44
N PHE A 538 -18.47 -13.57 -15.99
CA PHE A 538 -19.16 -12.55 -15.21
C PHE A 538 -20.42 -12.06 -15.93
N GLU A 539 -21.44 -11.72 -15.16
CA GLU A 539 -22.72 -11.25 -15.69
C GLU A 539 -22.81 -9.72 -15.58
N THR A 540 -23.09 -9.06 -16.69
CA THR A 540 -23.37 -7.62 -16.74
C THR A 540 -24.88 -7.38 -16.94
N GLU A 541 -25.40 -6.23 -16.50
CA GLU A 541 -26.81 -5.86 -16.68
C GLU A 541 -27.16 -5.87 -18.19
N GLY A 542 -27.91 -6.89 -18.63
CA GLY A 542 -28.33 -7.06 -20.03
C GLY A 542 -28.11 -8.44 -20.66
N GLU A 543 -27.96 -9.52 -19.87
CA GLU A 543 -27.78 -10.92 -20.33
C GLU A 543 -26.48 -11.21 -21.13
N ASN A 544 -25.57 -10.24 -21.24
CA ASN A 544 -24.27 -10.47 -21.88
C ASN A 544 -23.29 -11.04 -20.85
N VAL A 545 -23.10 -12.37 -20.91
CA VAL A 545 -22.04 -13.08 -20.18
C VAL A 545 -20.72 -12.84 -20.90
N GLY A 546 -19.82 -12.08 -20.25
CA GLY A 546 -18.43 -11.98 -20.67
C GLY A 546 -17.64 -13.15 -20.08
N SER A 547 -16.79 -13.80 -20.89
CA SER A 547 -15.95 -14.89 -20.41
C SER A 547 -14.56 -14.91 -21.05
N PHE A 548 -13.58 -15.32 -20.25
CA PHE A 548 -12.16 -15.37 -20.60
C PHE A 548 -11.57 -16.72 -20.27
N SER A 549 -10.67 -17.19 -21.13
CA SER A 549 -9.73 -18.25 -20.74
C SER A 549 -8.50 -17.64 -20.08
N LEU A 550 -8.17 -18.13 -18.89
CA LEU A 550 -7.01 -17.75 -18.09
C LEU A 550 -6.03 -18.92 -18.02
N ILE A 551 -4.73 -18.66 -18.20
CA ILE A 551 -3.66 -19.65 -17.98
C ILE A 551 -2.82 -19.29 -16.76
N PRO A 552 -2.63 -20.23 -15.82
CA PRO A 552 -1.71 -20.03 -14.71
C PRO A 552 -0.27 -19.99 -15.18
N THR A 553 0.46 -18.99 -14.70
CA THR A 553 1.89 -18.81 -14.89
C THR A 553 2.55 -18.50 -13.55
N VAL A 554 3.63 -19.20 -13.23
CA VAL A 554 4.35 -18.93 -11.98
C VAL A 554 5.28 -17.74 -12.20
N ASP A 555 5.04 -16.66 -11.46
CA ASP A 555 5.95 -15.52 -11.42
C ASP A 555 7.21 -15.91 -10.64
N LYS A 556 8.31 -16.09 -11.38
CA LYS A 556 9.61 -16.51 -10.83
C LYS A 556 10.19 -15.53 -9.81
N THR A 557 9.73 -14.28 -9.77
CA THR A 557 10.24 -13.23 -8.88
C THR A 557 9.49 -13.22 -7.56
N SER A 558 8.18 -13.46 -7.59
CA SER A 558 7.30 -13.33 -6.43
C SER A 558 6.85 -14.67 -5.85
N GLY A 559 6.97 -15.76 -6.62
CA GLY A 559 6.52 -17.10 -6.23
C GLY A 559 5.01 -17.31 -6.30
N TYR A 560 4.25 -16.31 -6.78
CA TYR A 560 2.79 -16.38 -6.95
C TYR A 560 2.39 -16.96 -8.31
N ILE A 561 1.18 -17.50 -8.39
CA ILE A 561 0.55 -17.92 -9.64
C ILE A 561 -0.20 -16.71 -10.21
N LYS A 562 0.20 -16.24 -11.38
CA LYS A 562 -0.50 -15.23 -12.17
C LYS A 562 -1.39 -15.91 -13.20
N LEU A 563 -2.65 -15.51 -13.28
CA LEU A 563 -3.58 -16.00 -14.31
C LEU A 563 -3.57 -15.02 -15.48
N LEU A 564 -2.94 -15.39 -16.59
CA LEU A 564 -2.89 -14.54 -17.79
C LEU A 564 -4.09 -14.82 -18.69
N ALA A 565 -4.79 -13.77 -19.12
CA ALA A 565 -5.85 -13.88 -20.12
C ALA A 565 -5.25 -14.30 -21.47
N MET A 566 -5.76 -15.40 -22.02
CA MET A 566 -5.32 -15.98 -23.30
C MET A 566 -6.21 -15.55 -24.46
N GLU A 567 -7.53 -15.65 -24.27
CA GLU A 567 -8.49 -15.53 -25.35
C GLU A 567 -9.88 -15.13 -24.81
N TRP A 568 -10.54 -14.23 -25.55
CA TRP A 568 -11.93 -13.85 -25.32
C TRP A 568 -12.85 -14.95 -25.83
N ILE A 569 -13.71 -15.46 -24.95
CA ILE A 569 -14.71 -16.45 -25.34
C ILE A 569 -16.00 -15.74 -25.81
N ASN A 570 -16.29 -14.54 -25.30
CA ASN A 570 -17.42 -13.71 -25.75
C ASN A 570 -17.11 -12.19 -25.66
N PRO A 571 -17.05 -11.44 -26.78
CA PRO A 571 -16.49 -10.09 -26.81
C PRO A 571 -17.55 -9.02 -26.52
N SER A 572 -17.64 -8.54 -25.29
CA SER A 572 -18.53 -7.43 -24.94
C SER A 572 -17.93 -6.34 -24.04
N THR A 573 -16.66 -6.45 -23.64
CA THR A 573 -16.00 -5.47 -22.74
C THR A 573 -14.51 -5.26 -23.10
N ASP A 574 -13.88 -4.16 -22.66
CA ASP A 574 -12.54 -3.72 -23.08
C ASP A 574 -11.40 -4.13 -22.09
N PHE A 575 -11.47 -5.31 -21.47
CA PHE A 575 -10.47 -5.75 -20.48
C PHE A 575 -9.40 -6.66 -21.10
N TYR A 576 -8.12 -6.35 -20.87
CA TYR A 576 -7.02 -7.07 -21.53
C TYR A 576 -6.16 -7.91 -20.57
N MET A 577 -6.20 -7.66 -19.26
CA MET A 577 -5.38 -8.40 -18.28
C MET A 577 -6.04 -8.49 -16.90
N PHE A 578 -5.83 -9.61 -16.23
CA PHE A 578 -6.18 -9.81 -14.82
C PHE A 578 -4.94 -10.26 -14.05
N ASP A 579 -4.71 -9.69 -12.87
CA ASP A 579 -3.68 -10.19 -11.94
C ASP A 579 -4.36 -10.96 -10.81
N LEU A 580 -3.92 -12.21 -10.62
CA LEU A 580 -4.33 -13.04 -9.48
C LEU A 580 -3.43 -12.72 -8.29
N VAL A 581 -4.03 -12.37 -7.15
CA VAL A 581 -3.30 -12.17 -5.89
C VAL A 581 -3.95 -13.03 -4.81
N GLY A 582 -3.49 -14.27 -4.62
CA GLY A 582 -4.05 -15.14 -3.58
C GLY A 582 -3.35 -16.48 -3.39
N LEU A 583 -3.44 -17.01 -2.15
CA LEU A 583 -2.97 -18.34 -1.76
C LEU A 583 -4.18 -19.28 -1.59
N GLU A 584 -4.19 -20.39 -2.32
CA GLU A 584 -5.23 -21.44 -2.28
C GLU A 584 -5.51 -21.96 -0.85
N ASN A 585 -4.53 -21.89 0.06
CA ASN A 585 -4.60 -22.43 1.42
C ASN A 585 -5.56 -21.70 2.39
N GLN A 586 -6.27 -20.65 1.96
CA GLN A 586 -7.23 -19.90 2.80
C GLN A 586 -8.67 -19.85 2.26
N GLY A 587 -8.98 -20.54 1.15
CA GLY A 587 -10.35 -20.59 0.61
C GLY A 587 -10.90 -19.26 0.06
N MET A 588 -10.03 -18.28 -0.16
CA MET A 588 -10.36 -16.97 -0.76
C MET A 588 -9.37 -16.61 -1.86
N MET A 589 -9.86 -16.00 -2.93
CA MET A 589 -9.06 -15.62 -4.11
C MET A 589 -9.43 -14.19 -4.55
N PHE A 590 -8.43 -13.37 -4.87
CA PHE A 590 -8.63 -12.00 -5.36
C PHE A 590 -8.14 -11.85 -6.78
N LEU A 591 -8.94 -11.19 -7.62
CA LEU A 591 -8.64 -10.87 -9.01
C LEU A 591 -8.72 -9.37 -9.22
N ILE A 592 -7.65 -8.79 -9.74
CA ILE A 592 -7.58 -7.37 -10.08
C ILE A 592 -7.67 -7.24 -11.60
N ALA A 593 -8.65 -6.48 -12.10
CA ALA A 593 -8.77 -6.15 -13.51
C ALA A 593 -7.86 -4.97 -13.84
N VAL A 594 -6.96 -5.16 -14.81
CA VAL A 594 -5.97 -4.16 -15.23
C VAL A 594 -6.21 -3.82 -16.70
N ARG A 595 -6.40 -2.54 -17.01
CA ARG A 595 -6.52 -2.08 -18.40
C ARG A 595 -5.12 -1.72 -18.91
N ASP A 596 -4.65 -2.45 -19.92
CA ASP A 596 -3.35 -2.17 -20.53
C ASP A 596 -3.46 -1.00 -21.50
N ALA A 597 -3.28 0.22 -20.99
CA ALA A 597 -2.90 1.35 -21.80
C ALA A 597 -1.45 1.68 -21.46
N PHE A 598 -0.56 1.51 -22.44
CA PHE A 598 0.85 1.86 -22.39
C PHE A 598 1.10 3.15 -21.58
N ARG A 599 1.39 2.99 -20.28
CA ARG A 599 2.05 3.89 -19.30
C ARG A 599 1.34 4.12 -17.96
N ASP A 600 0.07 3.76 -17.75
CA ASP A 600 -0.59 3.93 -16.44
C ASP A 600 -1.37 2.68 -16.03
N PHE A 601 -0.98 2.05 -14.92
CA PHE A 601 -1.72 0.94 -14.31
C PHE A 601 -2.91 1.48 -13.52
N GLU A 602 -4.03 1.77 -14.17
CA GLU A 602 -5.28 2.08 -13.47
C GLU A 602 -6.00 0.78 -13.06
N ASN A 603 -6.14 0.56 -11.74
CA ASN A 603 -6.94 -0.52 -11.18
C ASN A 603 -8.43 -0.22 -11.43
N ASN A 604 -9.07 -0.96 -12.33
CA ASN A 604 -10.45 -0.70 -12.75
C ASN A 604 -11.47 -1.68 -12.16
N GLY A 605 -11.02 -2.64 -11.33
CA GLY A 605 -11.92 -3.47 -10.53
C GLY A 605 -11.20 -4.51 -9.69
N GLU A 606 -11.82 -4.89 -8.59
CA GLU A 606 -11.38 -5.97 -7.70
C GLU A 606 -12.53 -6.97 -7.54
N PHE A 607 -12.23 -8.25 -7.71
CA PHE A 607 -13.15 -9.35 -7.49
C PHE A 607 -12.66 -10.22 -6.34
N LYS A 608 -13.57 -10.56 -5.44
CA LYS A 608 -13.32 -11.48 -4.32
C LYS A 608 -14.11 -12.76 -4.52
N PHE A 609 -13.39 -13.87 -4.61
CA PHE A 609 -13.93 -15.20 -4.81
C PHE A 609 -13.82 -16.03 -3.53
N ILE A 610 -14.85 -16.82 -3.27
CA ILE A 610 -14.91 -17.78 -2.17
C ILE A 610 -15.10 -19.17 -2.79
N LYS A 611 -14.36 -20.15 -2.27
CA LYS A 611 -14.48 -21.55 -2.71
C LYS A 611 -15.83 -22.11 -2.24
N GLU A 612 -16.63 -22.66 -3.15
CA GLU A 612 -17.86 -23.40 -2.79
C GLU A 612 -17.57 -24.70 -2.05
#